data_AF-K1YU57-F1
#
_entry.id   AF-K1YU57-F1
#
_cell.length_a   1.000
_cell.length_b   1.000
_cell.length_c   1.000
_cell.angle_alpha   90.00
_cell.angle_beta   90.00
_cell.angle_gamma   90.00
#
_symmetry.space_group_name_H-M   'P 1'
#
loop_
_entity.id
_entity.type
_entity.pdbx_description
1 polymer ?
#
loop_
_entity_poly.entity_id
_entity_poly.type
_entity_poly.pdbx_seq_one_letter_code
_entity_poly.pdbx_strand_id
1 'polypeptide(L)'
;MRSRYGIAPSELQVKLFGGASVLQTSLPGADGFAIGQQNIAAALEALARFGLVPGVKKTGGTQGYKIFFNTSTGEVFVRRIAPNLAKGFARIMKAHFAH
;
A
#
# COMPACT_ATOMS: atom_id res chain seq x y z
N MET A 1 -7.05 9.51 25.77
CA MET A 1 -6.00 10.23 25.01
C MET A 1 -6.65 10.82 23.76
N ARG A 2 -6.56 12.14 23.54
CA ARG A 2 -7.02 12.80 22.30
C ARG A 2 -5.82 13.07 21.40
N SER A 3 -6.01 12.99 20.08
CA SER A 3 -4.95 13.31 19.11
C SER A 3 -4.60 14.82 19.14
N ARG A 4 -3.53 15.22 18.42
CA ARG A 4 -3.15 16.64 18.25
C ARG A 4 -4.31 17.52 17.73
N TYR A 5 -5.27 16.93 17.02
CA TYR A 5 -6.45 17.62 16.49
C TYR A 5 -7.70 17.43 17.35
N GLY A 6 -7.57 16.93 18.58
CA GLY A 6 -8.69 16.74 19.51
C GLY A 6 -9.56 15.51 19.25
N ILE A 7 -9.31 14.77 18.17
CA ILE A 7 -10.10 13.59 17.77
C ILE A 7 -9.79 12.41 18.70
N ALA A 8 -10.84 11.79 19.25
CA ALA A 8 -10.74 10.56 20.02
C ALA A 8 -10.59 9.33 19.08
N PRO A 9 -9.87 8.28 19.50
CA PRO A 9 -9.72 7.06 18.69
C PRO A 9 -11.06 6.45 18.24
N SER A 10 -12.09 6.51 19.08
CA SER A 10 -13.45 6.02 18.76
C SER A 10 -14.14 6.77 17.63
N GLU A 11 -13.67 7.97 17.29
CA GLU A 11 -14.21 8.80 16.21
C GLU A 11 -13.48 8.55 14.87
N LEU A 12 -12.44 7.72 14.87
CA LEU A 12 -11.66 7.42 13.68
C LEU A 12 -12.24 6.22 12.92
N GLN A 13 -12.51 6.41 11.63
CA GLN A 13 -12.69 5.31 10.69
C GLN A 13 -11.34 4.90 10.11
N VAL A 14 -11.00 3.61 10.18
CA VAL A 14 -9.73 3.10 9.65
C VAL A 14 -9.97 2.20 8.45
N LYS A 15 -9.28 2.48 7.34
CA LYS A 15 -9.27 1.66 6.12
C LYS A 15 -7.83 1.39 5.71
N LEU A 16 -7.44 0.12 5.63
CA LEU A 16 -6.07 -0.31 5.38
C LEU A 16 -5.93 -0.85 3.95
N PHE A 17 -5.00 -0.28 3.17
CA PHE A 17 -4.72 -0.66 1.79
C PHE A 17 -3.21 -0.87 1.58
N GLY A 18 -2.83 -1.80 0.72
CA GLY A 18 -1.42 -1.98 0.29
C GLY A 18 -0.80 -3.31 0.70
N GLY A 19 0.53 -3.35 0.82
CA GLY A 19 1.26 -4.60 1.13
C GLY A 19 1.17 -5.66 0.03
N ALA A 20 0.90 -5.27 -1.21
CA ALA A 20 0.93 -6.19 -2.34
C ALA A 20 2.38 -6.57 -2.69
N SER A 21 2.60 -7.85 -2.98
CA SER A 21 3.86 -8.43 -3.39
C SER A 21 4.03 -8.27 -4.91
N VAL A 22 4.25 -7.03 -5.34
CA VAL A 22 4.34 -6.67 -6.78
C VAL A 22 5.72 -6.94 -7.37
N LEU A 23 6.76 -6.91 -6.53
CA LEU A 23 8.13 -7.17 -6.94
C LEU A 23 8.42 -8.66 -6.74
N GLN A 24 8.00 -9.49 -7.71
CA GLN A 24 8.60 -10.83 -7.84
C GLN A 24 9.97 -10.65 -8.46
N THR A 25 10.98 -10.42 -7.62
CA THR A 25 12.35 -10.38 -8.12
C THR A 25 12.85 -11.82 -8.23
N SER A 26 13.37 -12.21 -9.39
CA SER A 26 14.01 -13.52 -9.59
C SER A 26 15.40 -13.61 -8.94
N LEU A 27 15.76 -12.65 -8.08
CA LEU A 27 17.03 -12.61 -7.39
C LEU A 27 16.96 -13.50 -6.14
N PRO A 28 17.89 -14.45 -5.96
CA PRO A 28 17.95 -15.26 -4.74
C PRO A 28 18.05 -14.36 -3.50
N GLY A 29 17.09 -14.48 -2.57
CA GLY A 29 17.07 -13.74 -1.30
C GLY A 29 16.32 -12.40 -1.31
N ALA A 30 15.78 -11.95 -2.45
CA ALA A 30 14.96 -10.75 -2.52
C ALA A 30 13.47 -11.12 -2.55
N ASP A 31 12.97 -11.54 -1.39
CA ASP A 31 11.56 -11.89 -1.17
C ASP A 31 10.71 -10.62 -1.10
N GLY A 32 10.39 -10.02 -2.26
CA GLY A 32 9.39 -8.95 -2.33
C GLY A 32 8.02 -9.36 -1.75
N PHE A 33 7.80 -10.67 -1.58
CA PHE A 33 6.70 -11.24 -0.80
C PHE A 33 6.79 -10.93 0.71
N ALA A 34 7.98 -11.02 1.30
CA ALA A 34 8.19 -10.78 2.71
C ALA A 34 7.93 -9.30 3.08
N ILE A 35 8.36 -8.36 2.23
CA ILE A 35 8.19 -6.92 2.48
C ILE A 35 6.71 -6.53 2.53
N GLY A 36 5.89 -7.07 1.62
CA GLY A 36 4.45 -6.80 1.60
C GLY A 36 3.77 -7.22 2.91
N GLN A 37 4.09 -8.42 3.40
CA GLN A 37 3.54 -8.95 4.65
C GLN A 37 4.06 -8.21 5.88
N GLN A 38 5.36 -7.87 5.92
CA GLN A 38 5.94 -7.08 6.99
C GLN A 38 5.27 -5.71 7.12
N ASN A 39 5.01 -5.03 6.00
CA ASN A 39 4.30 -3.75 6.01
C ASN A 39 2.86 -3.89 6.56
N ILE A 40 2.17 -4.97 6.21
CA ILE A 40 0.81 -5.25 6.73
C ILE A 40 0.87 -5.48 8.23
N ALA A 41 1.81 -6.31 8.70
CA ALA A 41 1.98 -6.60 10.12
C ALA A 41 2.31 -5.33 10.92
N ALA A 42 3.29 -4.54 10.46
CA ALA A 42 3.68 -3.30 11.11
C ALA A 42 2.51 -2.28 11.19
N ALA A 43 1.71 -2.17 10.12
CA ALA A 43 0.53 -1.30 10.12
C ALA A 43 -0.53 -1.76 11.12
N LEU A 44 -0.80 -3.08 11.20
CA LEU A 44 -1.76 -3.64 12.15
C LEU A 44 -1.28 -3.47 13.60
N GLU A 45 0.00 -3.71 13.87
CA GLU A 45 0.59 -3.46 15.19
C GLU A 45 0.50 -1.99 15.59
N ALA A 46 0.81 -1.07 14.67
CA ALA A 46 0.71 0.36 14.92
C ALA A 46 -0.72 0.77 15.28
N LEU A 47 -1.73 0.26 14.56
CA LEU A 47 -3.13 0.52 14.85
C LEU A 47 -3.56 -0.07 16.21
N ALA A 48 -3.13 -1.29 16.52
CA ALA A 48 -3.45 -1.97 17.76
C ALA A 48 -2.92 -1.21 19.00
N ARG A 49 -1.74 -0.58 18.91
CA ARG A 49 -1.20 0.28 19.98
C ARG A 49 -2.11 1.47 20.34
N PHE A 50 -2.98 1.88 19.43
CA PHE A 50 -3.98 2.94 19.65
C PHE A 50 -5.40 2.40 19.85
N GLY A 51 -5.57 1.07 19.98
CA GLY A 51 -6.88 0.43 20.11
C GLY A 51 -7.73 0.54 18.85
N LEU A 52 -7.12 0.77 17.69
CA LEU A 52 -7.81 0.94 16.41
C LEU A 52 -7.83 -0.37 15.62
N VAL A 53 -8.97 -0.67 15.00
CA VAL A 53 -9.16 -1.83 14.13
C VAL A 53 -9.64 -1.36 12.75
N PRO A 54 -9.01 -1.79 11.64
CA PRO A 54 -9.50 -1.46 10.31
C PRO A 54 -10.91 -2.04 10.06
N GLY A 55 -11.87 -1.18 9.74
CA GLY A 55 -13.19 -1.62 9.27
C GLY A 55 -13.18 -2.08 7.80
N VAL A 56 -12.18 -1.66 7.03
CA VAL A 56 -11.95 -2.10 5.65
C VAL A 56 -10.48 -2.49 5.50
N LYS A 57 -10.20 -3.65 4.89
CA LYS A 57 -8.84 -4.09 4.58
C LYS A 57 -8.75 -4.62 3.15
N LYS A 58 -7.94 -3.95 2.32
CA LYS A 58 -7.55 -4.41 0.98
C LYS A 58 -6.03 -4.51 0.92
N THR A 59 -5.52 -5.59 1.50
CA THR A 59 -4.08 -5.82 1.65
C THR A 59 -3.61 -7.07 0.90
N GLY A 60 -2.32 -7.16 0.61
CA GLY A 60 -1.72 -8.32 -0.05
C GLY A 60 -2.05 -8.42 -1.55
N GLY A 61 -1.89 -9.62 -2.10
CA GLY A 61 -2.00 -9.89 -3.53
C GLY A 61 -0.72 -9.59 -4.29
N THR A 62 -0.73 -9.80 -5.61
CA THR A 62 0.46 -9.74 -6.47
C THR A 62 0.45 -8.57 -7.46
N GLN A 63 -0.54 -7.69 -7.34
CA GLN A 63 -0.78 -6.57 -8.27
C GLN A 63 -0.76 -5.25 -7.53
N GLY A 64 -0.22 -4.22 -8.19
CA GLY A 64 -0.24 -2.86 -7.68
C GLY A 64 -1.67 -2.31 -7.70
N TYR A 65 -2.01 -1.50 -6.70
CA TYR A 65 -3.28 -0.79 -6.66
C TYR A 65 -3.02 0.71 -6.61
N LYS A 66 -3.75 1.48 -7.40
CA LYS A 66 -3.86 2.93 -7.24
C LYS A 66 -5.11 3.22 -6.41
N ILE A 67 -4.94 3.98 -5.33
CA ILE A 67 -6.05 4.44 -4.50
C ILE A 67 -6.31 5.91 -4.74
N PHE A 68 -7.59 6.29 -4.71
CA PHE A 68 -8.04 7.67 -4.66
C PHE A 68 -8.88 7.81 -3.40
N PHE A 69 -8.45 8.69 -2.50
CA PHE A 69 -9.10 8.92 -1.22
C PHE A 69 -9.80 10.27 -1.24
N ASN A 70 -11.12 10.25 -1.10
CA ASN A 70 -11.90 11.45 -0.88
C ASN A 70 -11.88 11.78 0.62
N THR A 71 -11.16 12.83 1.00
CA THR A 71 -11.00 13.24 2.40
C THR A 71 -12.25 13.88 3.00
N SER A 72 -13.19 14.37 2.20
CA SER A 72 -14.44 14.97 2.69
C SER A 72 -15.49 13.91 3.01
N THR A 73 -15.57 12.83 2.22
CA THR A 73 -16.57 11.75 2.41
C THR A 73 -16.01 10.50 3.08
N GLY A 74 -14.69 10.35 3.10
CA GLY A 74 -14.02 9.14 3.55
C GLY A 74 -13.99 8.03 2.50
N GLU A 75 -14.56 8.21 1.31
CA GLU A 75 -14.64 7.19 0.27
C GLU A 75 -13.26 6.87 -0.34
N VAL A 76 -13.04 5.59 -0.66
CA VAL A 76 -11.80 5.14 -1.28
C VAL A 76 -12.11 4.36 -2.54
N PHE A 77 -11.64 4.87 -3.68
CA PHE A 77 -11.71 4.17 -4.95
C PHE A 77 -10.41 3.43 -5.20
N VAL A 78 -10.50 2.14 -5.52
CA VAL A 78 -9.35 1.28 -5.75
C VAL A 78 -9.35 0.82 -7.20
N ARG A 79 -8.26 1.10 -7.93
CA ARG A 79 -8.06 0.62 -9.30
C ARG A 79 -6.81 -0.24 -9.37
N ARG A 80 -6.93 -1.42 -9.98
CA ARG A 80 -5.77 -2.27 -10.28
C ARG A 80 -4.85 -1.55 -11.27
N ILE A 81 -3.55 -1.60 -11.03
CA ILE A 81 -2.55 -1.13 -11.97
C ILE A 81 -2.26 -2.32 -12.88
N ALA A 82 -2.65 -2.19 -14.15
CA ALA A 82 -2.23 -3.15 -15.16
C ALA A 82 -0.70 -3.13 -15.27
N PRO A 83 -0.03 -4.29 -15.37
CA PRO A 83 1.41 -4.35 -15.51
C PRO A 83 1.83 -3.62 -16.79
N ASN A 84 2.33 -2.40 -16.65
CA ASN A 84 2.97 -1.65 -17.74
C ASN A 84 4.47 -1.95 -17.78
N LEU A 85 4.83 -3.23 -17.67
CA LEU A 85 6.21 -3.71 -17.69
C LEU A 85 6.92 -3.19 -18.96
N ALA A 86 6.23 -3.20 -20.10
CA ALA A 86 6.75 -2.73 -21.38
C ALA A 86 7.10 -1.23 -21.40
N LYS A 87 6.30 -0.36 -20.76
CA LYS A 87 6.53 1.10 -20.80
C LYS A 87 7.61 1.56 -19.82
N GLY A 88 7.72 0.91 -18.66
CA GLY A 88 8.75 1.19 -17.66
C GLY A 88 10.15 0.78 -18.13
N PHE A 89 10.29 -0.45 -18.64
CA PHE A 89 11.55 -0.94 -19.20
C PHE A 89 11.96 -0.15 -20.44
N ALA A 90 11.05 0.14 -21.37
CA ALA A 90 11.38 0.95 -22.55
C ALA A 90 11.91 2.35 -22.18
N ARG A 91 11.40 2.96 -21.11
CA ARG A 91 11.89 4.27 -20.63
C ARG A 91 13.29 4.19 -20.01
N ILE A 92 13.59 3.10 -19.28
CA ILE A 92 14.92 2.88 -18.68
C ILE A 92 15.95 2.54 -19.75
N MET A 93 15.61 1.68 -20.71
CA MET A 93 16.48 1.31 -21.84
C MET A 93 16.75 2.52 -22.75
N LYS A 94 15.72 3.32 -23.05
CA LYS A 94 15.89 4.54 -23.86
C LYS A 94 16.76 5.61 -23.18
N ALA A 95 16.80 5.62 -21.84
CA ALA A 95 17.64 6.56 -21.09
C ALA A 95 19.10 6.10 -20.95
N HIS A 96 19.38 4.79 -20.97
CA HIS A 96 20.75 4.25 -20.82
C HIS A 96 21.48 3.96 -22.13
N PHE A 97 20.77 3.81 -23.26
CA PHE A 97 21.37 3.52 -24.57
C PHE A 97 21.23 4.67 -25.59
N ALA A 98 20.98 5.90 -25.11
CA ALA A 98 20.99 7.09 -25.96
C ALA A 98 22.40 7.69 -26.03
N HIS A 99 23.34 6.98 -26.67
CA HIS A 99 24.59 7.52 -27.20
C HIS A 99 25.00 6.72 -28.43
#